data_AF-A0A966QDX1-F1
#
_entry.id   AF-A0A966QDX1-F1
#
_cell.length_a   1.000
_cell.length_b   1.000
_cell.length_c   1.000
_cell.angle_alpha   90.00
_cell.angle_beta   90.00
_cell.angle_gamma   90.00
#
_symmetry.space_group_name_H-M   'P 1'
#
loop_
_entity.id
_entity.type
_entity.pdbx_description
1 polymer ?
#
loop_
_entity_poly.entity_id
_entity_poly.type
_entity_poly.pdbx_seq_one_letter_code
_entity_poly.pdbx_strand_id
1 'polypeptide(L)'
;LVTFPLLRSALVAGGLLAFGLSFDEIIVTTFTAGAGQTTLPIWIFQNLFRPNQAPIVNVVAAALILISILPIYLSQRLTQERN
;
A
#
# COMPACT_ATOMS: atom_id res chain seq x y z
N LEU A 1 -18.53 -2.14 -25.63
CA LEU A 1 -17.64 -1.97 -24.45
C LEU A 1 -17.16 -0.51 -24.36
N VAL A 2 -18.06 0.44 -24.07
CA VAL A 2 -17.75 1.88 -23.98
C VAL A 2 -17.52 2.32 -22.52
N THR A 3 -17.91 1.49 -21.55
CA THR A 3 -17.86 1.77 -20.11
C THR A 3 -16.47 1.67 -19.50
N PHE A 4 -15.62 0.73 -19.94
CA PHE A 4 -14.28 0.53 -19.37
C PHE A 4 -13.36 1.74 -19.55
N PRO A 5 -13.24 2.36 -20.75
CA PRO A 5 -12.45 3.58 -20.93
C PRO A 5 -12.97 4.75 -20.07
N LEU A 6 -14.28 4.79 -19.80
CA LEU A 6 -14.92 5.87 -19.05
C LEU A 6 -14.64 5.76 -17.53
N LEU A 7 -14.56 4.52 -17.01
CA LEU A 7 -14.30 4.24 -15.60
C LEU A 7 -12.80 4.08 -15.27
N ARG A 8 -11.91 4.00 -16.27
CA ARG A 8 -10.49 3.71 -16.08
C ARG A 8 -9.81 4.61 -15.03
N SER A 9 -10.07 5.91 -15.05
CA SER A 9 -9.46 6.86 -14.11
C SER A 9 -10.01 6.74 -12.71
N ALA A 10 -11.32 6.45 -12.57
CA ALA A 10 -11.95 6.23 -11.28
C ALA A 10 -11.46 4.93 -10.62
N LEU A 11 -11.27 3.88 -11.42
CA LEU A 11 -10.71 2.61 -10.94
C LEU A 11 -9.26 2.74 -10.48
N VAL A 12 -8.43 3.50 -11.22
CA VAL A 12 -7.05 3.76 -10.81
C VAL A 12 -7.01 4.56 -9.50
N ALA A 13 -7.81 5.63 -9.38
CA ALA A 13 -7.89 6.42 -8.15
C ALA A 13 -8.38 5.59 -6.95
N GLY A 14 -9.44 4.78 -7.14
CA GLY A 14 -9.96 3.88 -6.11
C GLY A 14 -8.96 2.79 -5.73
N GLY A 15 -8.22 2.25 -6.70
CA GLY A 15 -7.16 1.27 -6.47
C GLY A 15 -5.99 1.81 -5.66
N LEU A 16 -5.56 3.06 -5.92
CA LEU A 16 -4.53 3.71 -5.11
C LEU A 16 -4.97 3.93 -3.66
N LEU A 17 -6.22 4.37 -3.48
CA LEU A 17 -6.79 4.59 -2.16
C LEU A 17 -6.89 3.27 -1.39
N ALA A 18 -7.41 2.21 -2.02
CA ALA A 18 -7.49 0.89 -1.42
C ALA A 18 -6.10 0.30 -1.08
N PHE A 19 -5.10 0.50 -1.95
CA PHE A 19 -3.72 0.11 -1.67
C PHE A 19 -3.17 0.81 -0.42
N GLY A 20 -3.34 2.13 -0.32
CA GLY A 20 -2.89 2.88 0.86
C GLY A 20 -3.59 2.43 2.15
N LEU A 21 -4.91 2.29 2.11
CA LEU A 21 -5.71 1.83 3.26
C LEU A 21 -5.33 0.41 3.72
N SER A 22 -4.91 -0.47 2.82
CA SER A 22 -4.53 -1.84 3.18
C SER A 22 -3.38 -1.93 4.20
N PHE A 23 -2.51 -0.92 4.27
CA PHE A 23 -1.41 -0.86 5.25
C PHE A 23 -1.86 -0.31 6.61
N ASP A 24 -2.98 0.41 6.68
CA ASP A 24 -3.50 1.05 7.90
C ASP A 24 -4.36 0.08 8.74
N GLU A 25 -4.92 -0.96 8.12
CA GLU A 25 -5.83 -1.91 8.77
C GLU A 25 -5.11 -3.04 9.54
N ILE A 26 -4.08 -2.71 10.34
CA ILE A 26 -3.28 -3.71 11.09
C ILE A 26 -4.16 -4.52 12.07
N ILE A 27 -5.11 -3.86 12.72
CA ILE A 27 -6.01 -4.50 13.69
C ILE A 27 -6.87 -5.55 13.00
N VAL A 28 -7.53 -5.19 11.90
CA VAL A 28 -8.38 -6.11 11.12
C VAL A 28 -7.55 -7.27 10.56
N THR A 29 -6.37 -6.95 10.03
CA THR A 29 -5.46 -7.96 9.47
C THR A 29 -5.01 -8.96 10.54
N THR A 30 -4.78 -8.52 11.78
CA THR A 30 -4.38 -9.43 12.87
C THR A 30 -5.47 -10.44 13.21
N PHE A 31 -6.75 -10.06 13.11
CA PHE A 31 -7.88 -10.96 13.36
C PHE A 31 -8.26 -11.83 12.15
N THR A 32 -7.90 -11.39 10.94
CA THR A 32 -8.23 -12.08 9.69
C THR A 32 -7.09 -12.95 9.16
N ALA A 33 -5.84 -12.65 9.54
CA ALA A 33 -4.67 -13.42 9.14
C ALA A 33 -4.72 -14.84 9.73
N GLY A 34 -4.41 -15.84 8.90
CA GLY A 34 -4.34 -17.23 9.32
C GLY A 34 -3.22 -17.49 10.32
N ALA A 35 -3.35 -18.56 11.11
CA ALA A 35 -2.33 -18.95 12.09
C ALA A 35 -0.95 -19.11 11.43
N GLY A 36 0.06 -18.43 11.98
CA GLY A 36 1.43 -18.44 11.48
C GLY A 36 1.70 -17.51 10.28
N GLN A 37 0.69 -16.81 9.76
CA GLN A 37 0.89 -15.84 8.67
C GLN A 37 1.27 -14.47 9.24
N THR A 38 2.45 -13.99 8.87
CA THR A 38 2.92 -12.65 9.24
C THR A 38 2.92 -11.78 7.99
N THR A 39 1.94 -10.89 7.87
CA THR A 39 1.92 -9.90 6.80
C THR A 39 2.94 -8.80 7.07
N LEU A 40 3.29 -8.03 6.04
CA LEU A 40 4.28 -6.97 6.17
C LEU A 40 3.91 -5.91 7.23
N PRO A 41 2.66 -5.41 7.31
CA PRO A 41 2.27 -4.47 8.36
C PRO A 41 2.36 -5.07 9.77
N ILE A 42 1.99 -6.35 9.94
CA ILE A 42 2.10 -7.06 11.22
C ILE A 42 3.58 -7.22 11.61
N TRP A 43 4.44 -7.57 10.66
CA TRP A 43 5.88 -7.70 10.90
C TRP A 43 6.50 -6.36 11.32
N ILE A 44 6.15 -5.26 10.65
CA ILE A 44 6.61 -3.91 11.02
C ILE A 44 6.16 -3.60 12.45
N PHE A 45 4.88 -3.79 12.78
CA PHE A 45 4.34 -3.53 14.11
C PHE A 45 5.03 -4.35 15.21
N GLN A 46 5.27 -5.64 14.97
CA GLN A 46 5.93 -6.53 15.92
C GLN A 46 7.40 -6.16 16.19
N ASN A 47 8.09 -5.60 15.20
CA ASN A 47 9.53 -5.30 15.29
C ASN A 47 9.82 -3.82 15.55
N LEU A 48 8.82 -2.94 15.50
CA LEU A 48 8.94 -1.51 15.76
C LEU A 48 9.54 -1.21 17.15
N PHE A 49 9.15 -1.98 18.16
CA PHE A 49 9.59 -1.80 19.55
C PHE A 49 10.87 -2.57 19.91
N ARG A 50 11.53 -3.20 18.92
CA ARG A 50 12.77 -3.96 19.13
C ARG A 50 13.99 -3.13 18.69
N PRO A 51 14.85 -2.67 19.63
CA PRO A 51 15.95 -1.75 19.31
C PRO A 51 16.91 -2.29 18.23
N ASN A 52 17.22 -3.58 18.28
CA ASN A 52 18.11 -4.25 17.33
C ASN A 52 17.50 -4.38 15.92
N GLN A 53 16.19 -4.20 15.77
CA GLN A 53 15.48 -4.33 14.50
C GLN A 53 15.04 -2.99 13.90
N ALA A 54 15.09 -1.90 14.68
CA ALA A 54 14.72 -0.56 14.22
C ALA A 54 15.43 -0.14 12.91
N PRO A 55 16.73 -0.41 12.68
CA PRO A 55 17.36 -0.10 11.39
C PRO A 55 16.74 -0.86 10.21
N ILE A 56 16.39 -2.13 10.43
CA ILE A 56 15.80 -3.00 9.40
C ILE A 56 14.38 -2.52 9.06
N VAL A 57 13.57 -2.24 10.08
CA VAL A 57 12.22 -1.70 9.92
C VAL A 57 12.24 -0.38 9.15
N ASN A 58 13.18 0.52 9.46
CA ASN A 58 13.31 1.80 8.78
C ASN A 58 13.68 1.65 7.29
N VAL A 59 14.58 0.73 6.95
CA VAL A 59 14.93 0.45 5.54
C VAL A 59 13.75 -0.12 4.78
N VAL A 60 13.00 -1.05 5.38
CA VAL A 60 11.79 -1.61 4.77
C VAL A 60 10.72 -0.53 4.59
N ALA A 61 10.50 0.32 5.58
CA ALA A 61 9.57 1.44 5.49
C ALA A 61 9.97 2.43 4.38
N ALA A 62 11.24 2.77 4.26
CA ALA A 62 11.74 3.62 3.18
C ALA A 62 11.53 2.98 1.80
N ALA A 63 11.81 1.68 1.66
CA ALA A 63 11.57 0.94 0.43
C ALA A 63 10.07 0.92 0.06
N LEU A 64 9.18 0.74 1.04
CA LEU A 64 7.73 0.79 0.82
C LEU A 64 7.24 2.15 0.37
N ILE A 65 7.78 3.24 0.94
CA ILE A 65 7.49 4.60 0.48
C ILE A 65 7.90 4.75 -0.99
N LEU A 66 9.11 4.31 -1.35
CA LEU A 66 9.60 4.38 -2.73
C LEU A 66 8.72 3.57 -3.70
N ILE A 67 8.31 2.37 -3.31
CA ILE A 67 7.40 1.53 -4.12
C ILE A 67 6.04 2.21 -4.26
N SER A 68 5.55 2.89 -3.22
CA SER A 68 4.26 3.59 -3.23
C SER A 68 4.24 4.81 -4.14
N ILE A 69 5.41 5.38 -4.48
CA ILE A 69 5.52 6.47 -5.47
C ILE A 69 5.14 5.98 -6.88
N LEU A 70 5.45 4.72 -7.20
CA LEU A 70 5.25 4.14 -8.53
C LEU A 70 3.78 4.17 -9.00
N PRO A 71 2.81 3.69 -8.20
CA PRO A 71 1.41 3.74 -8.59
C PRO A 71 0.82 5.17 -8.51
N ILE A 72 1.33 6.03 -7.60
CA ILE A 72 0.96 7.47 -7.57
C ILE A 72 1.39 8.17 -8.86
N TYR A 73 2.63 7.94 -9.30
CA TYR A 73 3.18 8.49 -10.53
C TYR A 73 2.40 8.02 -11.76
N LEU A 74 2.05 6.72 -11.81
CA LEU A 74 1.20 6.16 -12.86
C LEU A 74 -0.17 6.85 -12.91
N SER A 75 -0.81 7.06 -11.75
CA SER A 75 -2.09 7.76 -11.71
C SER A 75 -1.97 9.21 -12.16
N GLN A 76 -0.91 9.92 -11.79
CA GLN A 76 -0.69 11.30 -12.25
C GLN A 76 -0.57 11.40 -13.77
N ARG A 77 0.18 10.47 -14.40
CA ARG A 77 0.32 10.40 -15.86
C ARG A 77 -1.02 10.13 -16.55
N LEU A 78 -1.82 9.19 -16.03
CA LEU A 78 -3.13 8.86 -16.59
C LEU A 78 -4.15 10.00 -16.44
N THR A 79 -4.04 10.83 -15.40
CA THR A 79 -4.88 12.01 -15.20
C THR A 79 -4.46 13.18 -16.09
N GLN A 80 -3.17 13.33 -16.39
CA GLN A 80 -2.66 14.40 -17.27
C GLN A 80 -3.16 14.32 -18.72
N GLU A 81 -3.43 13.12 -19.26
CA GLU A 81 -3.93 12.97 -20.64
C GLU A 81 -5.35 13.54 -20.86
N ARG A 82 -6.01 14.03 -19.81
CA ARG A 82 -7.37 14.56 -19.86
C ARG A 82 -7.47 16.09 -19.69
N ASN A 83 -6.34 16.78 -19.49
CA ASN A 83 -6.26 18.24 -19.44
C ASN A 83 -5.70 18.83 -20.73
#